data_AF-A0A1C4WZI1-F1
#
_entry.id   AF-A0A1C4WZI1-F1
#
_cell.length_a   1.000
_cell.length_b   1.000
_cell.length_c   1.000
_cell.angle_alpha   90.00
_cell.angle_beta   90.00
_cell.angle_gamma   90.00
#
_symmetry.space_group_name_H-M   'P 1'
#
loop_
_entity.id
_entity.type
_entity.pdbx_description
1 polymer ?
#
loop_
_entity_poly.entity_id
_entity_poly.type
_entity_poly.pdbx_seq_one_letter_code
_entity_poly.pdbx_strand_id
1 'polypeptide(L)'
;MCRAYQIPHSTFLGWSHDDRSKAIWQYVREKQRCRGCGTRPDEWQTDHGGHQHAYRPVVDRCRGCELLETEREQLAGKPTGSGVFVRLERRD
;
A
#
# COMPACT_ATOMS: atom_id res chain seq x y z
N MET A 1 -15.06 7.26 -15.49
CA MET A 1 -14.97 7.24 -14.00
C MET A 1 -13.73 7.99 -13.58
N CYS A 2 -13.82 8.95 -12.65
CA CYS A 2 -12.63 9.54 -12.04
C CYS A 2 -12.00 8.48 -11.13
N ARG A 3 -10.93 7.82 -11.61
CA ARG A 3 -10.22 6.73 -10.92
C ARG A 3 -9.75 7.10 -9.50
N ALA A 4 -9.59 8.39 -9.21
CA ALA A 4 -9.17 8.93 -7.92
C ALA A 4 -10.20 8.78 -6.79
N TYR A 5 -11.51 8.78 -7.12
CA TYR A 5 -12.58 8.85 -6.11
C TYR A 5 -13.70 7.82 -6.33
N GLN A 6 -13.58 6.97 -7.35
CA GLN A 6 -14.65 6.07 -7.81
C GLN A 6 -15.99 6.78 -8.09
N ILE A 7 -15.97 8.09 -8.38
CA ILE A 7 -17.16 8.86 -8.74
C ILE A 7 -17.31 9.01 -10.27
N PRO A 8 -18.55 9.14 -10.77
CA PRO A 8 -18.80 9.56 -12.15
C PRO A 8 -18.20 10.94 -12.44
N HIS A 9 -17.74 11.13 -13.68
CA HIS A 9 -17.12 12.41 -14.08
C HIS A 9 -18.14 13.56 -14.06
N SER A 10 -19.39 13.29 -14.44
CA SER A 10 -20.50 14.24 -14.34
C SER A 10 -20.74 14.71 -12.90
N THR A 11 -20.64 13.80 -11.93
CA THR A 11 -20.74 14.14 -10.50
C THR A 11 -19.62 15.06 -10.06
N PHE A 12 -18.37 14.76 -10.44
CA PHE A 12 -17.22 15.61 -10.13
C PHE A 12 -17.37 17.02 -10.73
N LEU A 13 -17.79 17.11 -11.99
CA LEU A 13 -18.00 18.41 -12.66
C LEU A 13 -19.16 19.19 -12.06
N GLY A 14 -20.16 18.52 -11.49
CA GLY A 14 -21.28 19.16 -10.78
C GLY A 14 -20.91 19.75 -9.42
N TRP A 15 -19.72 19.47 -8.88
CA TRP A 15 -19.26 20.06 -7.62
C TRP A 15 -18.84 21.52 -7.76
N SER A 16 -18.79 22.21 -6.63
CA SER A 16 -18.25 23.57 -6.55
C SER A 16 -16.79 23.60 -7.01
N HIS A 17 -16.33 24.77 -7.47
CA HIS A 17 -14.93 24.92 -7.87
C HIS A 17 -13.95 24.59 -6.73
N ASP A 18 -14.29 24.99 -5.51
CA ASP A 18 -13.48 24.75 -4.31
C ASP A 18 -13.38 23.25 -4.00
N ASP A 19 -14.49 22.52 -4.02
CA ASP A 19 -14.51 21.08 -3.78
C ASP A 19 -13.75 20.29 -4.85
N ARG A 20 -13.89 20.69 -6.13
CA ARG A 20 -13.08 20.12 -7.21
C ARG A 20 -11.59 20.36 -6.99
N SER A 21 -11.22 21.57 -6.56
CA SER A 21 -9.83 21.93 -6.28
C SER A 21 -9.27 21.09 -5.13
N LYS A 22 -10.02 20.96 -4.02
CA LYS A 22 -9.65 20.11 -2.88
C LYS A 22 -9.47 18.65 -3.29
N ALA A 23 -10.38 18.12 -4.10
CA ALA A 23 -10.27 16.76 -4.61
C ALA A 23 -9.05 16.57 -5.53
N ILE A 24 -8.75 17.51 -6.41
CA ILE A 24 -7.52 17.43 -7.22
C ILE A 24 -6.28 17.45 -6.31
N TRP A 25 -6.24 18.36 -5.34
CA TRP A 25 -5.12 18.46 -4.39
C TRP A 25 -4.94 17.20 -3.56
N GLN A 26 -6.02 16.62 -3.06
CA GLN A 26 -5.97 15.37 -2.31
C GLN A 26 -5.46 14.22 -3.18
N TYR A 27 -5.85 14.14 -4.46
CA TYR A 27 -5.31 13.15 -5.40
C TYR A 27 -3.81 13.34 -5.65
N VAL A 28 -3.37 14.57 -5.90
CA VAL A 28 -1.94 14.89 -6.09
C VAL A 28 -1.15 14.52 -4.83
N ARG A 29 -1.67 14.87 -3.66
CA ARG A 29 -1.06 14.55 -2.36
C ARG A 29 -0.93 13.05 -2.13
N GLU A 30 -1.94 12.27 -2.51
CA GLU A 30 -1.88 10.81 -2.42
C GLU A 30 -0.81 10.22 -3.35
N LYS A 31 -0.62 10.79 -4.54
CA LYS A 31 0.41 10.36 -5.49
C LYS A 31 1.85 10.64 -5.04
N GLN A 32 2.04 11.55 -4.09
CA GLN A 32 3.36 11.85 -3.51
C GLN A 32 3.81 10.81 -2.47
N ARG A 33 2.95 9.85 -2.08
CA ARG A 33 3.34 8.77 -1.19
C ARG A 33 4.40 7.88 -1.84
N CYS A 34 5.43 7.57 -1.08
CA CYS A 34 6.44 6.60 -1.48
C CYS A 34 5.79 5.23 -1.71
N ARG A 35 6.09 4.58 -2.84
CA ARG A 35 5.54 3.25 -3.15
C ARG A 35 6.07 2.14 -2.23
N GLY A 36 7.21 2.36 -1.59
CA GLY A 36 7.82 1.41 -0.66
C GLY A 36 7.29 1.55 0.76
N CYS A 37 7.43 2.74 1.36
CA CYS A 37 7.10 2.95 2.77
C CYS A 37 5.76 3.67 3.02
N GLY A 38 5.07 4.16 1.99
CA GLY A 38 3.77 4.81 2.11
C GLY A 38 3.77 6.24 2.68
N THR A 39 4.91 6.74 3.18
CA THR A 39 5.03 8.10 3.71
C THR A 39 5.22 9.13 2.59
N ARG A 40 4.88 10.39 2.84
CA ARG A 40 5.12 11.54 1.96
C ARG A 40 6.34 12.36 2.43
N PRO A 41 7.02 13.09 1.54
CA PRO A 41 8.16 13.94 1.91
C PRO A 41 7.83 15.05 2.92
N ASP A 42 6.65 15.68 2.81
CA ASP A 42 6.21 16.77 3.70
C ASP A 42 6.05 16.32 5.16
N GLU A 43 5.75 15.04 5.38
CA GLU A 43 5.60 14.47 6.73
C GLU A 43 6.92 14.49 7.53
N TRP A 44 8.06 14.65 6.87
CA TRP A 44 9.39 14.69 7.47
C TRP A 44 9.97 16.12 7.60
N GLN A 45 9.36 17.11 6.93
CA GLN A 45 9.87 18.47 6.80
C GLN A 45 9.33 19.38 7.93
N THR A 46 10.19 19.71 8.89
CA THR A 46 9.80 20.49 10.09
C THR A 46 9.31 21.91 9.79
N ASP A 47 9.84 22.54 8.74
CA ASP A 47 9.42 23.84 8.22
C ASP A 47 8.01 23.83 7.61
N HIS A 48 7.52 22.65 7.21
CA HIS A 48 6.18 22.43 6.68
C HIS A 48 5.23 21.75 7.67
N GLY A 49 5.58 21.74 8.97
CA GLY A 49 4.77 21.13 10.03
C GLY A 49 4.89 19.61 10.15
N GLY A 50 5.83 19.00 9.41
CA GLY A 50 6.23 17.61 9.56
C GLY A 50 7.16 17.39 10.76
N HIS A 51 7.55 16.14 10.99
CA HIS A 51 8.41 15.79 12.12
C HIS A 51 9.33 14.62 11.77
N GLN A 52 10.61 14.71 12.12
CA GLN A 52 11.60 13.66 11.84
C GLN A 52 11.29 12.32 12.52
N HIS A 53 10.46 12.33 13.57
CA HIS A 53 9.97 11.15 14.28
C HIS A 53 8.47 10.89 14.05
N ALA A 54 7.90 11.35 12.93
CA ALA A 54 6.49 11.12 12.60
C ALA A 54 6.12 9.63 12.49
N TYR A 55 7.10 8.78 12.17
CA TYR A 55 6.93 7.33 12.05
C TYR A 55 8.00 6.57 12.82
N ARG A 56 7.62 5.39 13.30
CA ARG A 56 8.55 4.37 13.82
C ARG A 56 8.38 3.08 13.03
N PRO A 57 9.47 2.39 12.64
CA PRO A 57 9.35 1.06 12.03
C PRO A 57 8.75 0.08 13.05
N VAL A 58 7.82 -0.75 12.59
CA VAL A 58 7.24 -1.84 13.37
C VAL A 58 7.50 -3.12 12.60
N VAL A 59 8.05 -4.13 13.28
CA VAL A 59 8.18 -5.47 12.73
C VAL A 59 6.93 -6.24 13.11
N ASP A 60 6.20 -6.72 12.11
CA ASP A 60 5.04 -7.57 12.30
C ASP A 60 5.27 -8.95 11.66
N ARG A 61 4.70 -10.00 12.26
CA ARG A 61 4.85 -11.37 11.79
C ARG A 61 3.56 -11.83 11.12
N CYS A 62 3.58 -11.92 9.80
CA CYS A 62 2.48 -12.54 9.07
C CYS A 62 2.52 -14.06 9.21
N ARG A 63 1.50 -14.64 9.86
CA ARG A 63 1.39 -16.10 10.05
C ARG A 63 1.37 -16.87 8.72
N GLY A 64 0.72 -16.33 7.70
CA GLY A 64 0.67 -16.98 6.37
C GLY A 64 2.04 -17.04 5.72
N CYS A 65 2.78 -15.92 5.73
CA CYS A 65 4.15 -15.89 5.20
C CYS A 65 5.07 -16.82 6.01
N GLU A 66 4.94 -16.83 7.34
CA GLU A 66 5.70 -17.76 8.19
C GLU A 66 5.49 -19.23 7.77
N LEU A 67 4.24 -19.65 7.56
CA LEU A 67 3.91 -21.01 7.10
C LEU A 67 4.48 -21.30 5.71
N LEU A 68 4.37 -20.34 4.77
CA LEU A 68 4.91 -20.49 3.42
C LEU A 68 6.43 -20.67 3.43
N GLU A 69 7.15 -19.81 4.14
CA GLU A 69 8.61 -19.91 4.21
C GLU A 69 9.04 -21.21 4.92
N THR A 70 8.36 -21.59 6.00
CA THR A 70 8.62 -22.86 6.71
C THR A 70 8.48 -24.06 5.77
N GLU A 71 7.43 -24.11 4.95
CA GLU A 71 7.23 -25.22 4.00
C GLU A 71 8.25 -25.18 2.85
N ARG A 72 8.58 -23.99 2.34
CA ARG A 72 9.62 -23.82 1.31
C ARG A 72 10.98 -24.30 1.82
N GLU A 73 11.34 -23.97 3.05
CA GLU A 73 12.56 -24.44 3.71
C GLU A 73 12.56 -25.96 3.87
N GLN A 74 11.42 -26.58 4.21
CA GLN A 74 11.30 -28.04 4.30
C GLN A 74 11.39 -28.76 2.96
N LEU A 75 11.04 -28.09 1.87
CA LEU A 75 11.17 -28.60 0.50
C LEU A 75 12.58 -28.35 -0.05
N ALA A 76 13.29 -27.33 0.44
CA ALA A 76 14.66 -27.04 0.05
C ALA A 76 15.56 -28.24 0.38
N GLY A 77 16.12 -28.88 -0.66
CA GLY A 77 16.97 -30.06 -0.54
C GLY A 77 16.28 -31.40 -0.80
N LYS A 78 14.97 -31.41 -1.07
CA LYS A 78 14.26 -32.60 -1.57
C LYS A 78 14.18 -32.55 -3.10
N PRO A 79 14.25 -33.70 -3.81
CA PRO A 79 14.01 -33.74 -5.24
C PRO A 79 12.52 -33.50 -5.53
N THR A 80 12.13 -32.24 -5.56
CA THR A 80 10.84 -31.79 -6.07
C THR A 80 10.95 -31.62 -7.58
N GLY A 81 9.96 -32.12 -8.34
CA GLY A 81 9.90 -31.89 -9.78
C GLY A 81 9.85 -30.40 -10.13
N SER A 82 10.29 -30.03 -11.33
CA SER A 82 10.21 -28.66 -11.83
C SER A 82 8.76 -28.15 -11.83
N GLY A 83 8.55 -26.91 -11.40
CA GLY A 83 7.24 -26.27 -11.37
C GLY A 83 6.42 -26.47 -10.09
N VAL A 84 7.00 -27.06 -9.03
CA VAL A 84 6.35 -27.17 -7.71
C VAL A 84 6.46 -25.84 -6.95
N PHE A 85 5.34 -25.39 -6.37
CA PHE A 85 5.28 -24.20 -5.51
C PHE A 85 4.35 -24.42 -4.31
N VAL A 86 4.64 -23.76 -3.19
CA VAL A 86 3.80 -23.80 -1.98
C VAL A 86 2.71 -22.73 -2.08
N ARG A 87 1.47 -23.11 -1.80
CA ARG A 87 0.33 -22.20 -1.66
C ARG A 87 -0.43 -22.48 -0.36
N LEU A 88 -1.07 -21.45 0.19
CA LEU A 88 -1.98 -21.59 1.31
C LEU A 88 -3.39 -21.92 0.82
N GLU A 89 -4.08 -22.81 1.52
CA GLU A 89 -5.50 -23.09 1.34
C GLU A 89 -6.27 -22.78 2.61
N ARG A 90 -7.47 -22.23 2.45
CA ARG A 90 -8.38 -22.03 3.57
C ARG A 90 -9.00 -23.38 3.91
N ARG A 91 -8.99 -23.75 5.19
CA ARG A 91 -9.78 -24.87 5.69
C ARG A 91 -11.21 -24.37 5.89
N ASP A 92 -12.17 -25.02 5.24
CA ASP A 92 -13.59 -24.79 5.44
C ASP A 92 -14.06 -25.33 6.80
#